data_AF-A0A166JP76-F1
#
_entry.id   AF-A0A166JP76-F1
#
_cell.length_a   1.000
_cell.length_b   1.000
_cell.length_c   1.000
_cell.angle_alpha   90.00
_cell.angle_beta   90.00
_cell.angle_gamma   90.00
#
_symmetry.space_group_name_H-M   'P 1'
#
loop_
_entity.id
_entity.type
_entity.pdbx_description
1 polymer ?
#
loop_
_entity_poly.entity_id
_entity_poly.type
_entity_poly.pdbx_seq_one_letter_code
_entity_poly.pdbx_strand_id
1 'polypeptide(L)'
;MSNVVYQEDRNKTAVWRYGSDGVIFIDGLAGVFTDRGSYSGYWVQNSSSVRCDTYREGADGKPTYHWGRVEITFIDPNFPSRWQAKISLCDGLRPAGGDRNPVMTLNGTPVTK
;
A
#
# COMPACT_ATOMS: atom_id res chain seq x y z
N MET A 1 -5.06 16.77 -3.25
CA MET A 1 -4.03 16.07 -2.46
C MET A 1 -4.71 14.89 -1.79
N SER A 2 -4.47 13.67 -2.27
CA SER A 2 -5.12 12.47 -1.73
C SER A 2 -4.46 12.10 -0.42
N ASN A 3 -5.12 12.39 0.70
CA ASN A 3 -4.63 12.05 2.03
C ASN A 3 -4.67 10.53 2.21
N VAL A 4 -3.58 9.97 2.71
CA VAL A 4 -3.53 8.57 3.16
C VAL A 4 -3.81 8.56 4.65
N VAL A 5 -4.78 7.77 5.07
CA VAL A 5 -5.29 7.73 6.45
C VAL A 5 -5.13 6.32 7.01
N TYR A 6 -4.55 6.22 8.20
CA TYR A 6 -4.50 4.97 8.96
C TYR A 6 -5.91 4.58 9.41
N GLN A 7 -6.39 3.40 9.03
CA GLN A 7 -7.75 2.98 9.37
C GLN A 7 -7.76 2.06 10.59
N GLU A 8 -7.13 0.89 10.47
CA GLU A 8 -7.20 -0.17 11.47
C GLU A 8 -6.03 -1.15 11.31
N ASP A 9 -5.85 -2.00 12.33
CA ASP A 9 -4.94 -3.13 12.31
C ASP A 9 -5.71 -4.44 12.21
N ARG A 10 -5.38 -5.25 11.20
CA ARG A 10 -5.89 -6.61 11.04
C ARG A 10 -4.77 -7.61 11.28
N ASN A 11 -4.75 -8.19 12.48
CA ASN A 11 -3.65 -9.06 12.93
C ASN A 11 -2.30 -8.33 12.86
N LYS A 12 -1.43 -8.74 11.93
CA LYS A 12 -0.10 -8.14 11.71
C LYS A 12 -0.09 -7.16 10.53
N THR A 13 -1.23 -6.93 9.89
CA THR A 13 -1.35 -6.12 8.68
C THR A 13 -2.02 -4.79 9.01
N ALA A 14 -1.33 -3.68 8.75
CA ALA A 14 -1.91 -2.34 8.89
C ALA A 14 -2.74 -2.02 7.64
N VAL A 15 -3.92 -1.44 7.83
CA VAL A 15 -4.85 -1.07 6.76
C VAL A 15 -4.92 0.45 6.64
N TRP A 16 -4.48 0.96 5.49
CA TRP A 16 -4.53 2.39 5.17
C TRP A 16 -5.56 2.65 4.08
N ARG A 17 -6.31 3.75 4.19
CA ARG A 17 -7.22 4.24 3.13
C ARG A 17 -6.59 5.40 2.38
N TYR A 18 -6.82 5.45 1.08
CA TYR A 18 -6.42 6.58 0.23
C TYR A 18 -7.46 6.86 -0.85
N GLY A 19 -7.60 8.13 -1.22
CA GLY A 19 -8.63 8.53 -2.20
C GLY A 19 -10.05 8.19 -1.72
N SER A 20 -10.94 7.89 -2.66
CA SER A 20 -12.34 7.54 -2.39
C SER A 20 -12.55 6.10 -1.93
N ASP A 21 -11.80 5.16 -2.51
CA ASP A 21 -12.08 3.72 -2.46
C ASP A 21 -10.81 2.87 -2.40
N GLY A 22 -9.63 3.50 -2.33
CA GLY A 22 -8.36 2.80 -2.27
C GLY A 22 -8.01 2.33 -0.85
N VAL A 23 -7.51 1.09 -0.76
CA VAL A 23 -6.99 0.51 0.47
C VAL A 23 -5.59 -0.05 0.23
N ILE A 24 -4.71 0.12 1.20
CA ILE A 24 -3.36 -0.45 1.23
C ILE A 24 -3.27 -1.37 2.46
N PHE A 25 -2.92 -2.62 2.21
CA PHE A 25 -2.63 -3.61 3.24
C PHE A 25 -1.11 -3.74 3.37
N ILE A 26 -0.58 -3.52 4.57
CA ILE A 26 0.86 -3.44 4.82
C ILE A 26 1.22 -4.47 5.89
N ASP A 27 1.95 -5.50 5.50
CA ASP A 27 2.27 -6.61 6.37
C ASP A 27 3.41 -6.25 7.33
N GLY A 28 3.24 -6.59 8.61
CA GLY A 28 4.22 -6.36 9.67
C GLY A 28 4.21 -4.97 10.28
N LEU A 29 3.41 -4.04 9.75
CA LEU A 29 3.35 -2.65 10.25
C LEU A 29 2.34 -2.47 11.41
N ALA A 30 1.37 -3.38 11.55
CA ALA A 30 0.33 -3.25 12.58
C ALA A 30 0.93 -3.15 13.99
N GLY A 31 0.49 -2.16 14.76
CA GLY A 31 0.98 -1.90 16.11
C GLY A 31 2.44 -1.44 16.20
N VAL A 32 3.15 -1.20 15.09
CA VAL A 32 4.55 -0.75 15.09
C VAL A 32 4.62 0.78 14.99
N PHE A 33 4.97 1.42 16.10
CA PHE A 33 5.05 2.88 16.21
C PHE A 33 6.49 3.42 16.36
N THR A 34 7.46 2.54 16.62
CA THR A 34 8.90 2.83 16.79
C THR A 34 9.74 1.90 15.91
N ASP A 35 10.98 2.27 15.62
CA ASP A 35 11.95 1.49 14.84
C ASP A 35 11.43 1.00 13.48
N ARG A 36 10.63 1.84 12.81
CA ARG A 36 10.06 1.50 11.51
C ARG A 36 11.11 1.54 10.42
N GLY A 37 11.25 0.43 9.70
CA GLY A 37 12.12 0.29 8.52
C GLY A 37 11.33 0.21 7.22
N SER A 38 11.45 -0.91 6.53
CA SER A 38 10.76 -1.19 5.27
C SER A 38 9.73 -2.31 5.42
N TYR A 39 8.57 -2.13 4.80
CA TYR A 39 7.44 -3.04 4.82
C TYR A 39 6.93 -3.26 3.40
N SER A 40 6.37 -4.44 3.15
CA SER A 40 5.75 -4.78 1.88
C SER A 40 4.26 -5.02 2.07
N GLY A 41 3.52 -4.90 0.97
CA GLY A 41 2.09 -5.16 0.98
C GLY A 41 1.49 -5.05 -0.41
N TYR A 42 0.19 -4.79 -0.44
CA TYR A 42 -0.54 -4.58 -1.69
C TYR A 42 -1.61 -3.50 -1.51
N TRP A 43 -1.88 -2.77 -2.59
CA TRP A 43 -2.99 -1.86 -2.67
C TRP A 43 -4.11 -2.45 -3.54
N VAL A 44 -5.33 -2.04 -3.25
CA VAL A 44 -6.54 -2.44 -3.98
C VAL A 44 -7.44 -1.23 -4.20
N GLN A 45 -8.19 -1.27 -5.30
CA GLN A 45 -9.24 -0.30 -5.61
C GLN A 45 -10.46 -1.03 -6.21
N ASN A 46 -11.61 -0.36 -6.25
CA ASN A 46 -12.78 -0.92 -6.91
C ASN A 46 -12.62 -0.91 -8.43
N SER A 47 -12.00 0.15 -8.96
CA SER A 47 -11.69 0.29 -10.38
C SER A 47 -10.26 0.79 -10.58
N SER A 48 -9.54 0.18 -11.51
CA SER A 48 -8.24 0.64 -11.98
C SER A 48 -8.17 0.53 -13.50
N SER A 49 -7.24 1.26 -14.13
CA SER A 49 -7.00 1.17 -15.57
C SER A 49 -6.48 -0.21 -16.00
N VAL A 50 -5.97 -1.00 -15.06
CA VAL A 50 -5.46 -2.36 -15.31
C VAL A 50 -6.16 -3.37 -14.41
N ARG A 51 -6.68 -4.43 -15.05
CA ARG A 51 -7.23 -5.61 -14.38
C ARG A 51 -6.18 -6.73 -14.40
N CYS A 52 -5.82 -7.23 -13.22
CA CYS A 52 -4.86 -8.31 -13.04
C CYS A 52 -5.48 -9.70 -13.31
N ASP A 53 -4.63 -10.69 -13.58
CA ASP A 53 -5.07 -12.08 -13.79
C ASP A 53 -5.47 -12.78 -12.49
N THR A 54 -4.82 -12.40 -11.38
CA THR A 54 -5.10 -12.92 -10.04
C THR A 54 -5.92 -11.94 -9.23
N TYR A 55 -6.65 -12.44 -8.23
CA TYR A 55 -7.41 -11.60 -7.31
C TYR A 55 -6.70 -11.45 -5.95
N ARG A 56 -7.07 -10.39 -5.24
CA ARG A 56 -6.74 -10.12 -3.84
C ARG A 56 -7.99 -9.73 -3.06
N GLU A 57 -7.93 -9.79 -1.74
CA GLU A 57 -9.00 -9.27 -0.89
C GLU A 57 -9.10 -7.75 -1.04
N GLY A 58 -10.29 -7.27 -1.42
CA GLY A 58 -10.63 -5.87 -1.56
C GLY A 58 -10.97 -5.19 -0.24
N ALA A 59 -11.24 -3.88 -0.32
CA ALA A 59 -11.61 -3.05 0.83
C ALA A 59 -12.87 -3.54 1.57
N ASP A 60 -13.77 -4.24 0.88
CA ASP A 60 -15.03 -4.77 1.36
C ASP A 60 -14.95 -6.27 1.73
N GLY A 61 -13.75 -6.86 1.73
CA GLY A 61 -13.53 -8.28 1.95
C GLY A 61 -13.87 -9.17 0.75
N LYS A 62 -14.25 -8.60 -0.40
CA LYS A 62 -14.54 -9.35 -1.63
C LYS A 62 -13.32 -9.42 -2.53
N PRO A 63 -13.21 -10.44 -3.39
CA PRO A 63 -12.10 -10.52 -4.35
C PRO A 63 -12.14 -9.36 -5.35
N THR A 64 -11.02 -8.68 -5.52
CA THR A 64 -10.79 -7.68 -6.58
C THR A 64 -9.61 -8.07 -7.45
N TYR A 65 -9.74 -7.80 -8.74
CA TYR A 65 -8.69 -7.96 -9.74
C TYR A 65 -7.95 -6.64 -9.99
N HIS A 66 -8.35 -5.54 -9.33
CA HIS A 66 -7.71 -4.25 -9.44
C HIS A 66 -6.82 -4.04 -8.22
N TRP A 67 -5.59 -4.53 -8.34
CA TRP A 67 -4.63 -4.49 -7.24
C TRP A 67 -3.21 -4.29 -7.76
N GLY A 68 -2.29 -3.99 -6.85
CA GLY A 68 -0.87 -3.98 -7.15
C GLY A 68 -0.02 -4.02 -5.89
N ARG A 69 1.29 -4.22 -6.05
CA ARG A 69 2.20 -4.32 -4.89
C ARG A 69 2.56 -2.95 -4.36
N VAL A 70 2.84 -2.88 -3.07
CA VAL A 70 3.41 -1.70 -2.43
C VAL A 70 4.64 -2.07 -1.59
N GLU A 71 5.67 -1.25 -1.66
CA GLU A 71 6.84 -1.29 -0.77
C GLU A 71 6.95 0.06 -0.08
N ILE A 72 6.84 0.07 1.24
CA ILE A 72 6.89 1.27 2.07
C ILE A 72 8.21 1.30 2.81
N THR A 73 8.90 2.43 2.77
CA THR A 73 10.09 2.71 3.56
C THR A 73 9.84 3.94 4.40
N PHE A 74 9.98 3.78 5.71
CA PHE A 74 9.93 4.89 6.64
C PHE A 74 11.28 5.61 6.64
N ILE A 75 11.24 6.93 6.42
CA ILE A 75 12.41 7.80 6.43
C ILE A 75 12.80 8.12 7.89
N ASP A 76 11.79 8.36 8.73
CA ASP A 76 12.00 8.57 10.17
C ASP A 76 11.50 7.32 10.94
N PRO A 77 12.27 6.80 11.92
CA PRO A 77 11.91 5.56 12.61
C PRO A 77 10.74 5.71 13.59
N ASN A 78 10.52 6.92 14.15
CA ASN A 78 9.55 7.18 15.22
C ASN A 78 8.39 8.08 14.78
N PHE A 79 7.19 7.81 15.28
CA PHE A 79 5.99 8.59 14.95
C PHE A 79 6.08 10.07 15.42
N PRO A 80 5.65 11.06 14.61
CA PRO A 80 5.18 10.95 13.22
C PRO A 80 6.34 10.66 12.25
N SER A 81 6.22 9.57 11.48
CA SER A 81 7.27 9.14 10.56
C SER A 81 6.94 9.49 9.13
N ARG A 82 7.79 10.27 8.46
CA ARG A 82 7.70 10.39 6.99
C ARG A 82 7.94 9.03 6.36
N TRP A 83 7.18 8.74 5.31
CA TRP A 83 7.31 7.49 4.56
C TRP A 83 7.29 7.75 3.07
N GLN A 84 7.96 6.85 2.36
CA GLN A 84 7.95 6.76 0.91
C GLN A 84 7.44 5.37 0.54
N ALA A 85 6.48 5.29 -0.38
CA ALA A 85 5.95 4.05 -0.89
C ALA A 85 6.17 3.94 -2.40
N LYS A 86 6.62 2.78 -2.86
CA LYS A 86 6.69 2.40 -4.27
C LYS A 86 5.52 1.48 -4.55
N ILE A 87 4.64 1.87 -5.47
CA ILE A 87 3.51 1.04 -5.88
C ILE A 87 3.68 0.56 -7.32
N SER A 88 3.23 -0.65 -7.61
CA SER A 88 3.11 -1.18 -8.97
C SER A 88 1.68 -1.53 -9.31
N LEU A 89 1.43 -1.90 -10.57
CA LEU A 89 0.20 -2.57 -10.99
C LEU A 89 0.44 -4.08 -10.97
N CYS A 90 -0.56 -4.84 -10.49
CA CYS A 90 -0.50 -6.30 -10.39
C CYS A 90 0.81 -6.79 -9.75
N ASP A 91 1.43 -7.83 -10.31
CA ASP A 91 2.67 -8.42 -9.78
C ASP A 91 3.94 -7.57 -9.96
N GLY A 92 3.87 -6.42 -10.63
CA GLY A 92 5.02 -5.71 -11.17
C GLY A 92 5.90 -4.87 -10.23
N LEU A 93 6.51 -5.44 -9.18
CA LEU A 93 7.66 -4.83 -8.45
C LEU A 93 9.02 -5.57 -8.66
N ARG A 94 9.10 -6.58 -9.53
CA ARG A 94 10.38 -7.17 -9.98
C ARG A 94 10.38 -7.50 -11.48
N PRO A 95 11.54 -7.41 -12.17
CA PRO A 95 11.61 -7.52 -13.62
C PRO A 95 11.64 -9.00 -14.03
N ALA A 96 10.57 -9.46 -14.66
CA ALA A 96 10.64 -10.63 -15.53
C ALA A 96 10.44 -10.15 -16.98
N GLY A 97 11.51 -9.63 -17.57
CA GLY A 97 11.68 -9.67 -19.03
C GLY A 97 10.75 -8.81 -19.91
N GLY A 98 10.23 -7.68 -19.45
CA GLY A 98 9.51 -6.77 -20.33
C GLY A 98 9.03 -5.53 -19.61
N ASP A 99 9.53 -4.38 -20.04
CA ASP A 99 9.11 -3.01 -19.77
C ASP A 99 8.84 -2.60 -18.30
N ARG A 100 9.46 -1.48 -17.92
CA ARG A 100 9.34 -0.85 -16.60
C ARG A 100 7.86 -0.61 -16.28
N ASN A 101 7.22 -1.54 -15.55
CA ASN A 101 5.93 -1.26 -14.94
C ASN A 101 6.06 0.06 -14.17
N PRO A 102 5.14 1.02 -14.34
CA PRO A 102 5.30 2.33 -13.74
C PRO A 102 5.25 2.18 -12.22
N VAL A 103 6.44 2.21 -11.60
CA VAL A 103 6.55 2.27 -10.15
C VAL A 103 6.25 3.71 -9.76
N MET A 104 5.02 3.96 -9.33
CA MET A 104 4.65 5.28 -8.83
C MET A 104 5.20 5.41 -7.41
N THR A 105 5.86 6.53 -7.13
CA THR A 105 6.36 6.83 -5.79
C THR A 105 5.38 7.75 -5.09
N LEU A 106 4.82 7.29 -3.99
CA LEU A 106 3.97 8.07 -3.09
C LEU A 106 4.82 8.49 -1.90
N ASN A 107 4.69 9.72 -1.45
CA ASN A 107 5.30 10.18 -0.20
C ASN A 107 4.18 10.69 0.70
N GLY A 108 4.31 10.46 2.00
CA GLY A 108 3.34 10.96 2.96
C GLY A 108 3.94 11.21 4.32
N THR A 109 3.28 12.09 5.06
CA THR A 109 3.43 12.21 6.51
C THR A 109 2.11 11.74 7.11
N PRO A 110 2.10 10.78 8.03
CA PRO A 110 0.87 10.30 8.63
C PRO A 110 0.23 11.44 9.41
N VAL A 111 -0.98 11.82 9.01
CA VAL A 111 -1.88 12.67 9.80
C VAL A 111 -2.64 11.75 10.73
N THR A 112 -2.40 11.84 12.04
CA THR A 112 -3.33 11.31 13.03
C THR A 112 -4.59 12.16 13.01
N LYS A 113 -5.75 11.51 12.99
CA LYS A 113 -7.04 12.15 13.20
C LYS A 113 -7.16 12.62 14.64
#